data_AF-A0A6A6RM11-F1
#
_entry.id   AF-A0A6A6RM11-F1
#
_cell.length_a   1.000
_cell.length_b   1.000
_cell.length_c   1.000
_cell.angle_alpha   90.00
_cell.angle_beta   90.00
_cell.angle_gamma   90.00
#
_symmetry.space_group_name_H-M   'P 1'
#
loop_
_entity.id
_entity.type
_entity.pdbx_description
1 polymer ?
#
loop_
_entity_poly.entity_id
_entity_poly.type
_entity_poly.pdbx_seq_one_letter_code
_entity_poly.pdbx_strand_id
1 'polypeptide(L)'
;MITPDNKDFFYICTGHLVDRGFCQPDAGEAAATAALKKKEEFDREIEAVKKEYEEKQKIKKEKRKEKGKDKEKEKEETKTEEQQDKDDEKVKDDKIKELSQSKDQAQVDLGPRIFTLNKNFHQMRIDRIRNIEQAKRNRERLSNPANFPAPPSGNP
;
A
#
# COMPACT_ATOMS: atom_id res chain seq x y z
N MET A 1 -20.88 -1.64 7.40
CA MET A 1 -21.30 -2.63 8.41
C MET A 1 -22.15 -1.93 9.44
N ILE A 2 -23.37 -2.41 9.65
CA ILE A 2 -24.29 -1.89 10.67
C ILE A 2 -24.61 -3.09 11.58
N THR A 3 -24.43 -2.95 12.89
CA THR A 3 -24.84 -4.01 13.83
C THR A 3 -26.37 -4.16 13.81
N PRO A 4 -26.96 -5.34 14.05
CA PRO A 4 -28.42 -5.58 13.94
C PRO A 4 -29.29 -4.57 14.71
N ASP A 5 -28.74 -4.01 15.79
CA ASP A 5 -29.43 -3.01 16.62
C ASP A 5 -29.39 -1.58 16.06
N ASN A 6 -28.73 -1.33 14.92
CA ASN A 6 -28.46 -0.01 14.33
C ASN A 6 -27.80 1.03 15.28
N LYS A 7 -27.25 0.58 16.42
CA LYS A 7 -26.64 1.46 17.44
C LYS A 7 -25.23 1.91 17.09
N ASP A 8 -24.52 1.10 16.29
CA ASP A 8 -23.15 1.37 15.88
C ASP A 8 -23.11 1.57 14.36
N PHE A 9 -23.01 2.83 13.95
CA PHE A 9 -22.71 3.24 12.58
C PHE A 9 -21.35 3.95 12.58
N PHE A 10 -20.48 3.53 11.68
CA PHE A 10 -19.16 4.13 11.51
C PHE A 10 -19.19 5.04 10.28
N TYR A 11 -18.82 6.30 10.46
CA TYR A 11 -18.52 7.20 9.35
C TYR A 11 -17.07 6.96 8.93
N ILE A 12 -16.90 6.34 7.78
CA ILE A 12 -15.59 5.92 7.28
C ILE A 12 -15.17 6.90 6.18
N CYS A 13 -13.96 7.44 6.29
CA CYS A 13 -13.27 8.11 5.20
C CYS A 13 -12.01 7.32 4.85
N THR A 14 -11.41 7.58 3.69
CA THR A 14 -10.17 6.92 3.26
C THR A 14 -9.03 7.11 4.27
N GLY A 15 -8.99 8.25 4.97
CA GLY A 15 -8.04 8.49 6.07
C GLY A 15 -8.20 7.51 7.24
N HIS A 16 -9.44 7.22 7.67
CA HIS A 16 -9.68 6.27 8.76
C HIS A 16 -9.40 4.82 8.37
N LEU A 17 -9.49 4.47 7.08
CA LEU A 17 -9.13 3.13 6.61
C LEU A 17 -7.62 2.87 6.64
N VAL A 18 -6.81 3.93 6.55
CA VAL A 18 -5.34 3.86 6.65
C VAL A 18 -4.87 3.86 8.11
N ASP A 19 -5.72 4.27 9.06
CA ASP A 19 -5.41 4.22 10.49
C ASP A 19 -5.40 2.77 11.01
N ARG A 20 -4.19 2.32 11.36
CA ARG A 20 -3.89 0.98 11.88
C ARG A 20 -4.59 0.69 13.21
N GLY A 21 -5.01 1.71 13.96
CA GLY A 21 -5.79 1.57 15.18
C GLY A 21 -7.28 1.28 14.91
N PHE A 22 -7.80 1.79 13.79
CA PHE A 22 -9.21 1.70 13.41
C PHE A 22 -9.50 0.43 12.60
N CYS A 23 -8.86 0.28 11.45
CA CYS A 23 -9.04 -0.83 10.53
C CYS A 23 -7.69 -1.45 10.16
N GLN A 24 -7.70 -2.75 9.88
CA GLN A 24 -6.55 -3.46 9.35
C GLN A 24 -6.90 -4.05 7.98
N PRO A 25 -6.01 -3.92 6.98
CA PRO A 25 -6.17 -4.63 5.72
C PRO A 25 -6.35 -6.12 5.99
N ASP A 26 -7.28 -6.76 5.28
CA ASP A 26 -7.49 -8.19 5.50
C ASP A 26 -6.24 -9.00 5.11
N ALA A 27 -6.02 -10.16 5.71
CA ALA A 27 -4.74 -10.89 5.60
C ALA A 27 -4.37 -11.22 4.13
N GLY A 28 -5.37 -11.53 3.30
CA GLY A 28 -5.18 -11.78 1.87
C GLY A 28 -4.78 -10.54 1.08
N GLU A 29 -5.32 -9.37 1.42
CA GLU A 29 -4.98 -8.11 0.74
C GLU A 29 -3.71 -7.44 1.31
N ALA A 30 -3.42 -7.65 2.60
CA ALA A 30 -2.15 -7.24 3.19
C ALA A 30 -0.97 -7.94 2.48
N ALA A 31 -1.13 -9.22 2.13
CA ALA A 31 -0.15 -9.96 1.34
C ALA A 31 -0.06 -9.44 -0.11
N ALA A 32 -1.21 -9.12 -0.73
CA ALA A 32 -1.24 -8.57 -2.08
C ALA A 32 -0.58 -7.19 -2.17
N THR A 33 -0.85 -6.30 -1.21
CA THR A 33 -0.22 -4.96 -1.15
C THR A 33 1.26 -5.03 -0.84
N ALA A 34 1.71 -5.97 -0.01
CA ALA A 34 3.13 -6.23 0.20
C ALA A 34 3.83 -6.78 -1.05
N ALA A 35 3.16 -7.66 -1.80
CA ALA A 35 3.66 -8.18 -3.06
C ALA A 35 3.75 -7.09 -4.15
N LEU A 36 2.76 -6.18 -4.21
CA LEU A 36 2.77 -5.03 -5.11
C LEU A 36 3.94 -4.09 -4.80
N LYS A 37 4.15 -3.72 -3.53
CA LYS A 37 5.29 -2.88 -3.14
C LYS A 37 6.63 -3.49 -3.53
N LYS A 38 6.80 -4.80 -3.31
CA LYS A 38 8.02 -5.52 -3.75
C LYS A 38 8.19 -5.47 -5.27
N LYS A 39 7.11 -5.66 -6.04
CA LYS A 39 7.16 -5.56 -7.51
C LYS A 39 7.55 -4.16 -7.97
N GLU A 40 6.98 -3.11 -7.38
CA GLU A 40 7.34 -1.72 -7.69
C GLU A 40 8.81 -1.40 -7.37
N GLU A 41 9.33 -1.94 -6.28
CA GLU A 41 10.75 -1.82 -5.93
C GLU A 41 11.64 -2.53 -6.95
N PHE A 42 11.31 -3.79 -7.31
CA PHE A 42 12.03 -4.53 -8.34
C PHE A 42 11.96 -3.83 -9.71
N ASP A 43 10.81 -3.27 -10.09
CA ASP A 43 10.66 -2.56 -11.37
C ASP A 43 11.51 -1.28 -11.41
N ARG A 44 11.62 -0.54 -10.30
CA ARG A 44 12.52 0.62 -10.20
C ARG A 44 13.98 0.23 -10.33
N GLU A 45 14.40 -0.86 -9.70
CA GLU A 45 15.75 -1.40 -9.84
C GLU A 45 16.03 -1.82 -11.29
N ILE A 46 15.08 -2.51 -11.93
CA ILE A 46 15.18 -2.93 -13.33
C ILE A 46 15.28 -1.72 -14.27
N GLU A 47 14.48 -0.67 -14.06
CA GLU A 47 14.54 0.56 -14.85
C GLU A 47 15.89 1.29 -14.69
N ALA A 48 16.47 1.32 -13.49
CA ALA A 48 17.80 1.88 -13.25
C ALA A 48 18.89 1.08 -13.99
N VAL A 49 18.86 -0.24 -13.89
CA VAL A 49 19.81 -1.13 -14.57
C VAL A 49 19.71 -1.02 -16.09
N LYS A 50 18.50 -0.91 -16.64
CA LYS A 50 18.29 -0.68 -18.08
C LYS A 50 18.93 0.62 -18.54
N LYS A 51 18.74 1.72 -17.80
CA LYS A 51 19.35 3.02 -18.12
C LYS A 51 20.88 2.95 -18.11
N GLU A 52 21.48 2.35 -17.07
CA GLU A 52 22.93 2.17 -17.01
C GLU A 52 23.47 1.31 -18.17
N TYR A 53 22.74 0.26 -18.55
CA TYR A 53 23.14 -0.61 -19.65
C TYR A 53 23.08 0.13 -20.99
N GLU A 54 22.03 0.91 -21.23
CA GLU A 54 21.89 1.71 -22.44
C GLU A 54 22.97 2.79 -22.55
N GLU A 55 23.30 3.49 -21.46
CA GLU A 55 24.40 4.46 -21.45
C GLU A 55 25.75 3.79 -21.73
N LYS A 56 26.04 2.65 -21.08
CA LYS A 56 27.27 1.87 -21.34
C LYS A 56 27.33 1.38 -22.78
N GLN A 57 26.21 1.00 -23.38
CA GLN A 57 26.15 0.59 -24.78
C GLN A 57 26.34 1.77 -25.74
N LYS A 58 25.73 2.93 -25.47
CA LYS A 58 25.94 4.15 -26.26
C LYS A 58 27.41 4.59 -26.24
N ILE A 59 28.04 4.60 -25.08
CA ILE A 59 29.48 4.91 -24.94
C ILE A 59 30.34 3.90 -25.71
N LYS A 60 30.00 2.61 -25.71
CA LYS A 60 30.71 1.60 -26.50
C LYS A 60 30.52 1.81 -28.00
N LYS A 61 29.30 2.13 -28.46
CA LYS A 61 29.01 2.44 -29.86
C LYS A 61 29.74 3.70 -30.34
N GLU A 62 29.79 4.75 -29.51
CA GLU A 62 30.53 5.99 -29.83
C GLU A 62 32.05 5.74 -29.93
N LYS A 63 32.63 5.00 -28.97
CA LYS A 63 34.06 4.61 -29.03
C LYS A 63 34.41 3.74 -30.23
N ARG A 64 33.47 2.95 -30.76
CA ARG A 64 33.66 2.17 -31.99
C ARG A 64 33.56 3.03 -33.25
N LYS A 65 32.61 3.97 -33.29
CA LYS A 65 32.48 4.95 -34.39
C LYS A 65 33.68 5.89 -34.51
N GLU A 66 34.33 6.26 -33.41
CA GLU A 66 35.58 7.03 -33.45
C GLU A 66 36.78 6.21 -33.96
N LYS A 67 36.85 4.91 -33.66
CA LYS A 67 37.94 4.03 -34.13
C LYS A 67 37.78 3.55 -35.58
N GLY A 68 36.57 3.57 -36.14
CA GLY A 68 36.29 3.13 -37.51
C GLY A 68 36.57 4.16 -38.62
N LYS A 69 36.93 5.42 -38.27
CA LYS A 69 37.20 6.47 -39.26
C LYS A 69 38.58 6.41 -39.93
N ASP A 70 39.41 5.39 -39.63
CA ASP A 70 40.82 5.36 -40.08
C ASP A 70 41.21 4.14 -40.95
N LYS A 71 40.26 3.31 -41.42
CA LYS A 71 40.56 2.33 -42.49
C LYS A 71 39.43 2.20 -43.51
N GLU A 72 39.71 2.77 -44.67
CA GLU A 72 39.03 2.67 -45.95
C GLU A 72 38.92 1.21 -46.44
N LYS A 73 37.99 0.40 -45.90
CA LYS A 73 37.66 -0.94 -46.47
C LYS A 73 36.35 -1.60 -45.99
N GLU A 74 35.25 -0.87 -45.78
CA GLU A 74 33.97 -1.48 -45.35
C GLU A 74 32.79 -0.91 -46.13
N LYS A 75 32.38 -1.60 -47.21
CA LYS A 75 31.13 -1.30 -47.94
C LYS A 75 30.14 -2.47 -47.93
N GLU A 76 30.54 -3.62 -47.37
CA GLU A 76 29.72 -4.83 -47.23
C GLU A 76 29.23 -5.03 -45.78
N GLU A 77 30.02 -4.66 -44.75
CA GLU A 77 29.62 -4.80 -43.33
C GLU A 77 28.54 -3.79 -42.90
N THR A 78 28.44 -2.65 -43.57
CA THR A 78 27.50 -1.57 -43.23
C THR A 78 26.03 -1.96 -43.41
N LYS A 79 25.72 -2.88 -44.34
CA LYS A 79 24.33 -3.37 -44.54
C LYS A 79 23.91 -4.39 -43.49
N THR A 80 24.84 -5.21 -43.02
CA THR A 80 24.58 -6.27 -42.03
C THR A 80 24.37 -5.68 -40.63
N GLU A 81 25.11 -4.61 -40.29
CA GLU A 81 24.99 -3.92 -39.00
C GLU A 81 23.73 -3.02 -38.90
N GLU A 82 23.32 -2.36 -39.99
CA GLU A 82 22.05 -1.60 -40.03
C GLU A 82 20.81 -2.49 -39.85
N GLN A 83 20.93 -3.76 -40.25
CA GLN A 83 19.87 -4.76 -40.11
C GLN A 83 19.80 -5.31 -38.68
N GLN A 84 20.95 -5.56 -38.04
CA GLN A 84 21.02 -5.93 -36.63
C GLN A 84 20.55 -4.82 -35.69
N ASP A 85 20.88 -3.56 -35.95
CA ASP A 85 20.42 -2.44 -35.10
C ASP A 85 18.90 -2.21 -35.22
N LYS A 86 18.30 -2.49 -36.39
CA LYS A 86 16.83 -2.47 -36.58
C LYS A 86 16.12 -3.64 -35.91
N ASP A 87 16.72 -4.83 -35.92
CA ASP A 87 16.15 -5.99 -35.24
C ASP A 87 16.28 -5.86 -33.71
N ASP A 88 17.39 -5.31 -33.20
CA ASP A 88 17.55 -5.01 -31.78
C ASP A 88 16.61 -3.89 -31.30
N GLU A 89 16.30 -2.89 -32.14
CA GLU A 89 15.27 -1.88 -31.82
C GLU A 89 13.87 -2.48 -31.80
N LYS A 90 13.52 -3.35 -32.75
CA LYS A 90 12.21 -4.03 -32.75
C LYS A 90 12.04 -4.96 -31.56
N VAL A 91 13.05 -5.73 -31.21
CA VAL A 91 13.02 -6.62 -30.04
C VAL A 91 12.89 -5.80 -28.74
N LYS A 92 13.48 -4.60 -28.67
CA LYS A 92 13.27 -3.69 -27.54
C LYS A 92 11.87 -3.12 -27.53
N ASP A 93 11.35 -2.66 -28.66
CA ASP A 93 10.00 -2.08 -28.76
C ASP A 93 8.91 -3.11 -28.45
N ASP A 94 9.07 -4.36 -28.89
CA ASP A 94 8.14 -5.45 -28.59
C ASP A 94 8.20 -5.83 -27.11
N LYS A 95 9.41 -5.84 -26.51
CA LYS A 95 9.58 -6.11 -25.08
C LYS A 95 9.10 -4.96 -24.19
N ILE A 96 9.21 -3.71 -24.67
CA ILE A 96 8.65 -2.52 -24.03
C ILE A 96 7.12 -2.54 -24.13
N LYS A 97 6.56 -2.99 -25.26
CA LYS A 97 5.10 -3.18 -25.43
C LYS A 97 4.54 -4.29 -24.54
N GLU A 98 5.24 -5.41 -24.38
CA GLU A 98 4.86 -6.46 -23.41
C GLU A 98 4.95 -5.97 -21.95
N LEU A 99 5.95 -5.14 -21.64
CA LEU A 99 6.09 -4.51 -20.32
C LEU A 99 5.08 -3.39 -20.07
N SER A 100 4.61 -2.68 -21.11
CA SER A 100 3.56 -1.67 -20.97
C SER A 100 2.18 -2.30 -20.82
N GLN A 101 1.89 -3.39 -21.53
CA GLN A 101 0.63 -4.13 -21.38
C GLN A 101 0.48 -4.78 -19.99
N SER A 102 1.59 -5.09 -19.31
CA SER A 102 1.56 -5.57 -17.92
C SER A 102 1.42 -4.44 -16.87
N LYS A 103 1.74 -3.18 -17.23
CA LYS A 103 1.51 -1.99 -16.38
C LYS A 103 0.04 -1.56 -16.34
N ASP A 104 -0.72 -1.73 -17.42
CA ASP A 104 -2.14 -1.35 -17.45
C ASP A 104 -3.04 -2.27 -16.59
N GLN A 105 -2.56 -3.46 -16.21
CA GLN A 105 -3.20 -4.30 -15.20
C GLN A 105 -2.77 -4.00 -13.76
N ALA A 106 -1.75 -3.15 -13.57
CA ALA A 106 -1.29 -2.69 -12.26
C ALA A 106 -1.86 -1.32 -11.85
N GLN A 107 -2.53 -0.61 -12.76
CA GLN A 107 -3.04 0.75 -12.54
C GLN A 107 -4.44 0.79 -11.90
N VAL A 108 -4.69 -0.11 -10.95
CA VAL A 108 -5.71 0.10 -9.91
C VAL A 108 -4.99 0.40 -8.61
N ASP A 109 -4.39 1.58 -8.64
CA ASP A 109 -4.12 2.41 -7.47
C ASP A 109 -5.34 2.41 -6.52
N LEU A 110 -5.10 2.67 -5.23
CA LEU A 110 -6.04 2.71 -4.08
C LEU A 110 -5.99 1.51 -3.12
N GLY A 111 -4.80 1.08 -2.71
CA GLY A 111 -4.57 0.34 -1.45
C GLY A 111 -5.36 -0.97 -1.28
N PRO A 112 -5.41 -1.53 -0.07
CA PRO A 112 -6.34 -2.60 0.24
C PRO A 112 -7.78 -2.12 0.01
N ARG A 113 -8.64 -2.94 -0.58
CA ARG A 113 -10.08 -2.65 -0.77
C ARG A 113 -10.95 -3.22 0.36
N ILE A 114 -10.50 -4.31 0.95
CA ILE A 114 -11.13 -5.06 2.02
C ILE A 114 -10.35 -4.81 3.31
N PHE A 115 -11.05 -4.19 4.25
CA PHE A 115 -10.54 -3.92 5.59
C PHE A 115 -11.37 -4.66 6.63
N THR A 116 -10.71 -5.08 7.70
CA THR A 116 -11.31 -5.66 8.89
C THR A 116 -11.24 -4.65 10.02
N LEU A 117 -12.38 -4.45 10.72
CA LEU A 117 -12.42 -3.57 11.89
C LEU A 117 -11.65 -4.21 13.05
N ASN A 118 -10.95 -3.40 13.83
CA ASN A 118 -10.26 -3.89 15.02
C ASN A 118 -11.25 -4.49 16.05
N LYS A 119 -10.89 -5.63 16.65
CA LYS A 119 -11.72 -6.37 17.61
C LYS A 119 -12.00 -5.57 18.89
N ASN A 120 -11.14 -4.61 19.22
CA ASN A 120 -11.28 -3.78 20.42
C ASN A 120 -12.55 -2.93 20.43
N PHE A 121 -13.11 -2.58 19.27
CA PHE A 121 -14.34 -1.77 19.19
C PHE A 121 -15.53 -2.44 19.84
N HIS A 122 -15.64 -3.78 19.70
CA HIS A 122 -16.69 -4.53 20.36
C HIS A 122 -16.56 -4.47 21.89
N GLN A 123 -15.34 -4.61 22.40
CA GLN A 123 -15.08 -4.51 23.84
C GLN A 123 -15.36 -3.11 24.37
N MET A 124 -14.90 -2.06 23.66
CA MET A 124 -15.19 -0.66 24.01
C MET A 124 -16.69 -0.38 24.05
N ARG A 125 -17.49 -0.96 23.14
CA ARG A 125 -18.95 -0.83 23.15
C ARG A 125 -19.54 -1.42 24.43
N ILE A 126 -19.15 -2.66 24.77
CA ILE A 126 -19.63 -3.34 25.97
C ILE A 126 -19.27 -2.53 27.22
N ASP A 127 -18.03 -2.06 27.30
CA ASP A 127 -17.55 -1.29 28.44
C ASP A 127 -18.28 0.05 28.54
N ARG A 128 -18.56 0.72 27.42
CA ARG A 128 -19.39 1.94 27.39
C ARG A 128 -20.78 1.71 27.97
N ILE A 129 -21.45 0.61 27.57
CA ILE A 129 -22.78 0.27 28.07
C ILE A 129 -22.73 0.01 29.59
N ARG A 130 -21.78 -0.84 30.02
CA ARG A 130 -21.60 -1.17 31.45
C ARG A 130 -21.28 0.07 32.28
N ASN A 131 -20.41 0.96 31.79
CA ASN A 131 -20.05 2.19 32.47
C ASN A 131 -21.24 3.14 32.60
N ILE A 132 -22.08 3.26 31.57
CA ILE A 132 -23.31 4.06 31.63
C ILE A 132 -24.28 3.48 32.67
N GLU A 133 -24.47 2.17 32.70
CA GLU A 133 -25.35 1.51 33.69
C GLU A 133 -24.82 1.65 35.12
N GLN A 134 -23.51 1.50 35.31
CA GLN A 134 -22.88 1.65 36.62
C GLN A 134 -22.92 3.10 37.09
N ALA A 135 -22.72 4.07 36.20
CA ALA A 135 -22.87 5.49 36.52
C ALA A 135 -24.32 5.85 36.89
N LYS A 136 -25.32 5.29 36.19
CA LYS A 136 -26.74 5.45 36.54
C LYS A 136 -27.04 4.89 37.94
N ARG A 137 -26.63 3.64 38.21
CA ARG A 137 -26.79 3.02 39.53
C ARG A 137 -26.08 3.81 40.64
N ASN A 138 -24.87 4.31 40.39
CA ASN A 138 -24.15 5.13 41.35
C ASN A 138 -24.86 6.46 41.60
N ARG A 139 -25.40 7.11 40.56
CA ARG A 139 -26.17 8.34 40.71
C ARG A 139 -27.43 8.12 41.56
N GLU A 140 -28.15 7.03 41.33
CA GLU A 140 -29.33 6.65 42.12
C GLU A 140 -28.96 6.41 43.59
N ARG A 141 -27.88 5.65 43.84
CA ARG A 141 -27.35 5.40 45.20
C ARG A 141 -26.95 6.67 45.93
N LEU A 142 -26.28 7.61 45.25
CA LEU A 142 -25.87 8.89 45.83
C LEU A 142 -27.07 9.83 46.06
N SER A 143 -28.11 9.73 45.23
CA SER A 143 -29.33 10.53 45.39
C SER A 143 -30.22 10.05 46.54
N ASN A 144 -30.05 8.80 47.00
CA ASN A 144 -30.81 8.25 48.11
C ASN A 144 -30.09 8.50 49.45
N PRO A 145 -30.60 9.42 50.30
CA PRO A 145 -29.97 9.75 51.58
C PRO A 145 -29.93 8.57 52.57
N ALA A 146 -30.81 7.56 52.41
CA ALA A 146 -30.82 6.36 53.25
C ALA A 146 -29.67 5.38 52.94
N ASN A 147 -28.91 5.63 51.87
CA ASN A 147 -27.86 4.74 51.41
C ASN A 147 -26.47 5.11 51.99
N PHE A 148 -26.39 6.20 52.76
CA PHE A 148 -25.19 6.58 53.51
C PHE A 148 -25.31 6.11 54.97
N PRO A 149 -24.25 5.55 55.56
CA PRO A 149 -24.27 5.20 56.97
C PRO A 149 -24.42 6.49 57.82
N ALA A 150 -25.28 6.43 58.83
CA ALA A 150 -25.41 7.51 59.78
C ALA A 150 -24.08 7.71 60.54
N PRO A 151 -23.69 8.96 60.85
CA PRO A 151 -22.50 9.20 61.66
C PRO A 151 -22.68 8.56 63.05
N PRO A 152 -21.60 8.06 63.68
CA PRO A 152 -21.69 7.46 65.01
C PRO A 152 -22.14 8.49 66.03
N SER A 153 -23.35 8.34 66.57
CA SER A 153 -23.86 9.16 67.68
C SER A 153 -23.37 8.59 69.01
N GLY A 154 -22.08 8.80 69.32
CA GLY A 154 -21.54 8.54 70.64
C GLY A 154 -21.87 9.73 71.55
N ASN A 155 -22.96 9.65 72.30
CA ASN A 155 -22.98 10.36 73.58
C ASN A 155 -21.97 9.66 74.50
N PRO A 156 -21.10 10.41 75.20
CA PRO A 156 -20.11 9.83 76.11
C PRO A 156 -20.76 9.02 77.24
#